data_AF-A0A1I7K0H4-F1
#
_entry.id   AF-A0A1I7K0H4-F1
#
_cell.length_a   1.000
_cell.length_b   1.000
_cell.length_c   1.000
_cell.angle_alpha   90.00
_cell.angle_beta   90.00
_cell.angle_gamma   90.00
#
_symmetry.space_group_name_H-M   'P 1'
#
loop_
_entity.id
_entity.type
_entity.pdbx_description
1 polymer ?
#
loop_
_entity_poly.entity_id
_entity_poly.type
_entity_poly.pdbx_seq_one_letter_code
_entity_poly.pdbx_strand_id
1 'polypeptide(L)'
;MRHCLPRLSLSACALALACAPATAQFDRARSGRVDTLAPNPVKLAYVSQNLARNQTATYRYLDDLYILQTGNANNLQLVLDPKGSGRKVLQFTVRNTDPLYAGGSRTEIALKYDYVMEGLRWYAFSVLFPTGWVFHPSPTVVAQLHTSQKTLSVPPPVSVVASGTDLNMEFHYNYRNTDGTGTNPATRANTGQQLVRLAKIQTNKWYCFVVRADWSYKPGLGSVKAWMNGNVAYETKNAFNAYQTWLGNYPKVGAYLPGTMAVPSRTLYTDFIYTGGATSTFDQMTALTPCGATISPTPPVIK
;
A
#
# COMPACT_ATOMS: atom_id res chain seq x y z
N MET A 1 46.01 38.60 56.85
CA MET A 1 46.53 38.29 55.50
C MET A 1 45.95 36.96 55.05
N ARG A 2 44.93 36.98 54.18
CA ARG A 2 44.43 35.78 53.49
C ARG A 2 44.17 36.17 52.04
N HIS A 3 44.86 35.47 51.14
CA HIS A 3 44.93 35.75 49.73
C HIS A 3 43.64 35.40 49.00
N CYS A 4 43.26 36.27 48.07
CA CYS A 4 42.19 36.11 47.10
C CYS A 4 42.77 35.45 45.85
N LEU A 5 42.26 34.29 45.42
CA LEU A 5 42.59 33.64 44.15
C LEU A 5 41.40 33.82 43.18
N PRO A 6 41.63 34.20 41.91
CA PRO A 6 40.56 34.39 40.94
C PRO A 6 40.15 33.06 40.29
N ARG A 7 38.85 32.94 40.01
CA ARG A 7 38.23 31.83 39.28
C ARG A 7 38.61 31.88 37.79
N LEU A 8 39.18 30.80 37.27
CA LEU A 8 39.29 30.55 35.83
C LEU A 8 37.94 30.04 35.30
N SER A 9 37.35 30.79 34.38
CA SER A 9 36.17 30.38 33.62
C SER A 9 36.62 29.60 32.38
N LEU A 10 36.38 28.28 32.35
CA LEU A 10 36.49 27.50 31.12
C LEU A 10 35.26 27.74 30.24
N SER A 11 35.45 28.43 29.13
CA SER A 11 34.46 28.50 28.04
C SER A 11 34.42 27.18 27.29
N ALA A 12 33.36 26.39 27.50
CA ALA A 12 33.07 25.22 26.69
C ALA A 12 32.51 25.67 25.33
N CYS A 13 33.31 25.51 24.28
CA CYS A 13 32.89 25.72 22.90
C CYS A 13 32.03 24.52 22.47
N ALA A 14 30.71 24.69 22.45
CA ALA A 14 29.79 23.67 21.95
C ALA A 14 29.84 23.66 20.41
N LEU A 15 30.49 22.64 19.83
CA LEU A 15 30.32 22.32 18.41
C LEU A 15 28.87 21.86 18.19
N ALA A 16 28.05 22.73 17.65
CA ALA A 16 26.76 22.36 17.07
C ALA A 16 27.03 21.57 15.78
N LEU A 17 27.03 20.25 15.86
CA LEU A 17 26.83 19.40 14.68
C LEU A 17 25.44 19.70 14.14
N ALA A 18 25.37 20.42 13.03
CA ALA A 18 24.16 20.56 12.26
C ALA A 18 23.77 19.17 11.73
N CYS A 19 22.86 18.49 12.43
CA CYS A 19 22.13 17.35 11.87
C CYS A 19 21.38 17.87 10.64
N ALA A 20 21.87 17.55 9.44
CA ALA A 20 21.07 17.68 8.24
C ALA A 20 19.73 16.96 8.49
N PRO A 21 18.57 17.57 8.19
CA PRO A 21 17.29 16.92 8.40
C PRO A 21 17.32 15.61 7.61
N ALA A 22 17.09 14.49 8.30
CA ALA A 22 16.98 13.19 7.67
C ALA A 22 15.89 13.30 6.59
N THR A 23 16.31 13.39 5.33
CA THR A 23 15.40 13.57 4.21
C THR A 23 14.47 12.38 4.21
N ALA A 24 13.20 12.68 4.36
CA ALA A 24 12.21 11.67 4.65
C ALA A 24 12.10 10.68 3.47
N GLN A 25 12.20 9.38 3.77
CA GLN A 25 12.73 8.39 2.82
C GLN A 25 11.61 7.66 2.07
N PHE A 26 11.26 8.15 0.86
CA PHE A 26 10.63 7.29 -0.14
C PHE A 26 11.57 6.11 -0.47
N ASP A 27 11.09 4.88 -0.33
CA ASP A 27 11.85 3.66 -0.60
C ASP A 27 11.84 3.34 -2.09
N ARG A 28 12.72 4.04 -2.81
CA ARG A 28 12.93 3.89 -4.26
C ARG A 28 13.52 2.53 -4.63
N ALA A 29 14.23 1.85 -3.73
CA ALA A 29 14.76 0.52 -4.02
C ALA A 29 13.65 -0.53 -4.21
N ARG A 30 12.55 -0.37 -3.47
CA ARG A 30 11.46 -1.38 -3.44
C ARG A 30 10.21 -0.98 -4.20
N SER A 31 9.98 0.29 -4.49
CA SER A 31 8.65 0.75 -4.94
C SER A 31 8.68 1.86 -5.99
N GLY A 32 7.51 2.24 -6.48
CA GLY A 32 7.27 3.39 -7.36
C GLY A 32 7.20 3.04 -8.84
N ARG A 33 7.41 4.06 -9.67
CA ARG A 33 7.17 4.01 -11.12
C ARG A 33 8.06 3.02 -11.88
N VAL A 34 7.52 2.53 -12.98
CA VAL A 34 8.22 1.74 -14.00
C VAL A 34 8.06 2.40 -15.37
N ASP A 35 9.03 2.18 -16.24
CA ASP A 35 9.09 2.78 -17.57
C ASP A 35 8.60 1.81 -18.65
N THR A 36 8.63 0.51 -18.36
CA THR A 36 8.22 -0.57 -19.26
C THR A 36 7.65 -1.79 -18.52
N LEU A 37 6.78 -2.53 -19.21
CA LEU A 37 6.29 -3.85 -18.80
C LEU A 37 7.13 -4.99 -19.37
N ALA A 38 8.09 -4.70 -20.26
CA ALA A 38 9.00 -5.71 -20.77
C ALA A 38 9.78 -6.34 -19.60
N PRO A 39 10.14 -7.63 -19.68
CA PRO A 39 11.03 -8.24 -18.71
C PRO A 39 12.40 -7.55 -18.74
N ASN A 40 13.04 -7.38 -17.58
CA ASN A 40 14.40 -6.90 -17.54
C ASN A 40 15.34 -7.92 -18.21
N PRO A 41 16.15 -7.52 -19.22
CA PRO A 41 17.11 -8.42 -19.87
C PRO A 41 18.24 -8.86 -18.92
N VAL A 42 18.51 -8.10 -17.86
CA VAL A 42 19.53 -8.41 -16.85
C VAL A 42 18.89 -9.06 -15.64
N LYS A 43 19.10 -10.37 -15.49
CA LYS A 43 18.68 -11.13 -14.31
C LYS A 43 19.78 -11.12 -13.26
N LEU A 44 19.47 -10.54 -12.10
CA LEU A 44 20.37 -10.51 -10.95
C LEU A 44 20.08 -11.69 -10.02
N ALA A 45 21.14 -12.33 -9.53
CA ALA A 45 21.03 -13.51 -8.68
C ALA A 45 20.54 -13.17 -7.27
N TYR A 46 20.90 -12.00 -6.75
CA TYR A 46 20.63 -11.64 -5.35
C TYR A 46 19.65 -10.47 -5.21
N VAL A 47 18.82 -10.53 -4.17
CA VAL A 47 17.89 -9.45 -3.82
C VAL A 47 18.62 -8.14 -3.55
N SER A 48 19.77 -8.18 -2.86
CA SER A 48 20.59 -7.00 -2.57
C SER A 48 21.04 -6.26 -3.84
N GLN A 49 21.39 -6.99 -4.90
CA GLN A 49 21.77 -6.41 -6.18
C GLN A 49 20.57 -5.72 -6.84
N ASN A 50 19.39 -6.35 -6.82
CA ASN A 50 18.16 -5.74 -7.33
C ASN A 50 17.84 -4.44 -6.58
N LEU A 51 17.90 -4.45 -5.25
CA LEU A 51 17.64 -3.27 -4.42
C LEU A 51 18.64 -2.14 -4.70
N ALA A 52 19.94 -2.45 -4.78
CA ALA A 52 20.98 -1.47 -5.07
C ALA A 52 20.78 -0.83 -6.46
N ARG A 53 20.47 -1.64 -7.48
CA ARG A 53 20.15 -1.15 -8.83
C ARG A 53 18.91 -0.26 -8.83
N ASN A 54 17.82 -0.72 -8.22
CA ASN A 54 16.54 0.00 -8.22
C ASN A 54 16.65 1.36 -7.52
N GLN A 55 17.51 1.49 -6.51
CA GLN A 55 17.74 2.74 -5.79
C GLN A 55 18.21 3.86 -6.73
N THR A 56 19.08 3.56 -7.68
CA THR A 56 19.70 4.55 -8.58
C THR A 56 19.19 4.51 -10.02
N ALA A 57 18.45 3.46 -10.41
CA ALA A 57 17.97 3.26 -11.77
C ALA A 57 17.15 4.45 -12.30
N THR A 58 17.51 4.99 -13.46
CA THR A 58 16.73 6.03 -14.16
C THR A 58 15.66 5.44 -15.09
N TYR A 59 15.84 4.18 -15.48
CA TYR A 59 14.91 3.37 -16.25
C TYR A 59 14.59 2.08 -15.48
N ARG A 60 13.31 1.75 -15.31
CA ARG A 60 12.85 0.70 -14.38
C ARG A 60 11.88 -0.25 -15.08
N TYR A 61 12.11 -1.54 -14.90
CA TYR A 61 11.27 -2.61 -15.44
C TYR A 61 10.22 -3.03 -14.42
N LEU A 62 9.05 -3.50 -14.87
CA LEU A 62 8.01 -4.02 -13.98
C LEU A 62 8.54 -5.13 -13.07
N ASP A 63 9.25 -6.10 -13.64
CA ASP A 63 9.72 -7.28 -12.92
C ASP A 63 10.88 -7.00 -11.95
N ASP A 64 11.43 -5.79 -11.93
CA ASP A 64 12.41 -5.39 -10.93
C ASP A 64 11.78 -5.05 -9.57
N LEU A 65 10.49 -4.68 -9.58
CA LEU A 65 9.77 -4.14 -8.44
C LEU A 65 8.48 -4.88 -8.12
N TYR A 66 7.85 -5.48 -9.13
CA TYR A 66 6.51 -6.04 -9.02
C TYR A 66 6.47 -7.49 -9.49
N ILE A 67 5.57 -8.25 -8.88
CA ILE A 67 5.10 -9.55 -9.37
C ILE A 67 3.70 -9.33 -9.93
N LEU A 68 3.48 -9.71 -11.19
CA LEU A 68 2.16 -9.73 -11.81
C LEU A 68 1.44 -11.03 -11.42
N GLN A 69 0.24 -10.88 -10.85
CA GLN A 69 -0.67 -11.95 -10.48
C GLN A 69 -1.89 -11.86 -11.39
N THR A 70 -1.94 -12.69 -12.44
CA THR A 70 -3.01 -12.63 -13.45
C THR A 70 -3.22 -13.97 -14.15
N GLY A 71 -4.43 -14.19 -14.65
CA GLY A 71 -4.74 -15.27 -15.59
C GLY A 71 -4.21 -15.04 -17.01
N ASN A 72 -3.94 -13.78 -17.38
CA ASN A 72 -3.47 -13.40 -18.72
C ASN A 72 -2.58 -12.15 -18.65
N ALA A 73 -1.31 -12.26 -19.04
CA ALA A 73 -0.36 -11.14 -18.96
C ALA A 73 -0.78 -9.91 -19.79
N ASN A 74 -1.55 -10.10 -20.87
CA ASN A 74 -2.05 -9.01 -21.72
C ASN A 74 -3.09 -8.12 -21.04
N ASN A 75 -3.53 -8.50 -19.83
CA ASN A 75 -4.45 -7.73 -19.02
C ASN A 75 -3.82 -6.54 -18.29
N LEU A 76 -2.49 -6.46 -18.25
CA LEU A 76 -1.77 -5.31 -17.72
C LEU A 76 -1.22 -4.48 -18.86
N GLN A 77 -1.51 -3.19 -18.85
CA GLN A 77 -0.95 -2.24 -19.81
C GLN A 77 -0.37 -1.02 -19.08
N LEU A 78 0.72 -0.47 -19.60
CA LEU A 78 1.30 0.78 -19.16
C LEU A 78 0.88 1.86 -20.17
N VAL A 79 0.04 2.78 -19.72
CA VAL A 79 -0.64 3.76 -20.58
C VAL A 79 -0.46 5.16 -20.02
N LEU A 80 -0.79 6.19 -20.81
CA LEU A 80 -0.86 7.55 -20.29
C LEU A 80 -2.04 7.71 -19.33
N ASP A 81 -1.89 8.57 -18.32
CA ASP A 81 -2.94 8.93 -17.38
C ASP A 81 -4.17 9.43 -18.14
N PRO A 82 -5.34 8.77 -18.00
CA PRO A 82 -6.57 9.19 -18.68
C PRO A 82 -7.05 10.58 -18.24
N LYS A 83 -6.50 11.16 -17.17
CA LYS A 83 -6.75 12.55 -16.75
C LYS A 83 -5.84 13.59 -17.40
N GLY A 84 -4.92 13.17 -18.27
CA GLY A 84 -4.10 14.10 -19.07
C GLY A 84 -2.92 14.71 -18.33
N SER A 85 -2.50 14.14 -17.19
CA SER A 85 -1.31 14.64 -16.45
C SER A 85 0.03 14.38 -17.18
N GLY A 86 0.02 13.63 -18.27
CA GLY A 86 1.22 13.16 -18.97
C GLY A 86 1.98 12.04 -18.25
N ARG A 87 1.57 11.68 -17.03
CA ARG A 87 2.15 10.54 -16.28
C ARG A 87 1.78 9.23 -16.97
N LYS A 88 2.64 8.22 -16.86
CA LYS A 88 2.27 6.82 -17.16
C LYS A 88 1.63 6.19 -15.93
N VAL A 89 0.60 5.38 -16.16
CA VAL A 89 -0.18 4.64 -15.15
C VAL A 89 -0.45 3.22 -15.64
N LEU A 90 -0.90 2.35 -14.75
CA LEU A 90 -1.21 0.96 -15.07
C LEU A 90 -2.70 0.80 -15.30
N GLN A 91 -3.09 0.22 -16.44
CA GLN A 91 -4.44 -0.22 -16.71
C GLN A 91 -4.51 -1.73 -16.48
N PHE A 92 -5.48 -2.17 -15.68
CA PHE A 92 -5.75 -3.57 -15.39
C PHE A 92 -7.08 -3.95 -16.00
N THR A 93 -7.13 -5.10 -16.66
CA THR A 93 -8.36 -5.74 -17.10
C THR A 93 -8.50 -7.10 -16.44
N VAL A 94 -9.71 -7.46 -16.05
CA VAL A 94 -10.07 -8.84 -15.69
C VAL A 94 -11.33 -9.17 -16.48
N ARG A 95 -11.36 -10.31 -17.15
CA ARG A 95 -12.54 -10.85 -17.82
C ARG A 95 -13.01 -12.08 -17.06
N ASN A 96 -14.31 -12.33 -17.06
CA ASN A 96 -14.86 -13.54 -16.45
C ASN A 96 -14.43 -14.85 -17.17
N THR A 97 -13.87 -14.73 -18.37
CA THR A 97 -13.29 -15.82 -19.16
C THR A 97 -11.79 -16.02 -18.92
N ASP A 98 -11.13 -15.12 -18.20
CA ASP A 98 -9.70 -15.27 -17.92
C ASP A 98 -9.48 -16.48 -16.98
N PRO A 99 -8.41 -17.26 -17.16
CA PRO A 99 -8.04 -18.30 -16.20
C PRO A 99 -7.90 -17.73 -14.78
N LEU A 100 -8.27 -18.53 -13.78
CA LEU A 100 -8.08 -18.13 -12.38
C LEU A 100 -6.59 -18.11 -12.02
N TYR A 101 -6.14 -17.10 -11.30
CA TYR A 101 -4.82 -17.08 -10.67
C TYR A 101 -4.98 -17.30 -9.17
N ALA A 102 -4.35 -18.36 -8.67
CA ALA A 102 -4.45 -18.78 -7.26
C ALA A 102 -5.91 -18.84 -6.77
N GLY A 103 -6.79 -19.47 -7.58
CA GLY A 103 -8.20 -19.70 -7.25
C GLY A 103 -9.12 -18.48 -7.35
N GLY A 104 -8.65 -17.34 -7.86
CA GLY A 104 -9.49 -16.14 -8.00
C GLY A 104 -9.32 -15.41 -9.33
N SER A 105 -10.35 -14.65 -9.74
CA SER A 105 -10.30 -13.79 -10.92
C SER A 105 -9.53 -12.52 -10.57
N ARG A 106 -8.34 -12.34 -11.16
CA ARG A 106 -7.49 -11.19 -10.84
C ARG A 106 -6.56 -10.79 -11.96
N THR A 107 -6.20 -9.51 -11.92
CA THR A 107 -4.98 -8.95 -12.50
C THR A 107 -4.49 -7.91 -11.51
N GLU A 108 -3.43 -8.25 -10.77
CA GLU A 108 -2.85 -7.40 -9.73
C GLU A 108 -1.33 -7.36 -9.84
N ILE A 109 -0.71 -6.29 -9.37
CA ILE A 109 0.71 -6.25 -9.08
C ILE A 109 0.93 -6.25 -7.58
N ALA A 110 1.96 -6.98 -7.13
CA ALA A 110 2.42 -7.00 -5.75
C ALA A 110 3.88 -6.54 -5.67
N LEU A 111 4.27 -5.77 -4.66
CA LEU A 111 5.67 -5.40 -4.51
C LEU A 111 6.56 -6.60 -4.21
N LYS A 112 7.73 -6.64 -4.85
CA LYS A 112 8.83 -7.55 -4.53
C LYS A 112 9.56 -7.04 -3.31
N TYR A 113 9.96 -7.98 -2.45
CA TYR A 113 10.90 -7.72 -1.35
C TYR A 113 10.44 -6.68 -0.30
N ASP A 114 9.14 -6.38 -0.24
CA ASP A 114 8.53 -5.49 0.75
C ASP A 114 7.57 -6.26 1.64
N TYR A 115 8.11 -6.97 2.62
CA TYR A 115 7.34 -7.69 3.64
C TYR A 115 7.65 -7.13 5.02
N VAL A 116 6.63 -6.65 5.73
CA VAL A 116 6.78 -6.03 7.05
C VAL A 116 5.95 -6.82 8.07
N MET A 117 6.62 -7.58 8.93
CA MET A 117 5.94 -8.39 9.96
C MET A 117 5.31 -7.54 11.06
N GLU A 118 6.12 -6.65 11.63
CA GLU A 118 5.72 -5.68 12.65
C GLU A 118 6.43 -4.34 12.39
N GLY A 119 5.92 -3.26 12.97
CA GLY A 119 6.53 -1.94 12.92
C GLY A 119 6.00 -1.03 11.80
N LEU A 120 6.58 0.17 11.74
CA LEU A 120 6.12 1.27 10.91
C LEU A 120 6.46 1.08 9.42
N ARG A 121 5.44 1.20 8.56
CA ARG A 121 5.57 1.35 7.10
C ARG A 121 4.55 2.34 6.57
N TRP A 122 4.96 3.15 5.59
CA TRP A 122 4.06 4.00 4.82
C TRP A 122 3.78 3.39 3.45
N TYR A 123 2.56 3.57 2.97
CA TYR A 123 2.10 3.16 1.66
C TYR A 123 1.36 4.32 1.00
N ALA A 124 1.55 4.50 -0.29
CA ALA A 124 0.69 5.31 -1.13
C ALA A 124 0.37 4.59 -2.42
N PHE A 125 -0.87 4.73 -2.86
CA PHE A 125 -1.38 4.14 -4.10
C PHE A 125 -2.59 4.95 -4.55
N SER A 126 -3.04 4.74 -5.78
CA SER A 126 -4.19 5.47 -6.32
C SER A 126 -4.96 4.60 -7.28
N VAL A 127 -6.27 4.79 -7.32
CA VAL A 127 -7.16 4.06 -8.24
C VAL A 127 -8.07 5.04 -8.97
N LEU A 128 -8.36 4.75 -10.23
CA LEU A 128 -9.34 5.46 -11.04
C LEU A 128 -10.26 4.45 -11.71
N PHE A 129 -11.55 4.64 -11.50
CA PHE A 129 -12.61 3.89 -12.15
C PHE A 129 -12.93 4.58 -13.49
N PRO A 130 -12.85 3.91 -14.65
CA PRO A 130 -13.13 4.55 -15.94
C PRO A 130 -14.61 4.93 -16.09
N THR A 131 -14.93 5.80 -17.05
CA THR A 131 -16.32 6.15 -17.42
C THR A 131 -17.18 4.92 -17.70
N GLY A 132 -16.61 3.87 -18.32
CA GLY A 132 -17.32 2.62 -18.62
C GLY A 132 -17.41 1.63 -17.44
N TRP A 133 -17.12 2.04 -16.21
CA TRP A 133 -17.22 1.15 -15.04
C TRP A 133 -18.66 0.72 -14.77
N VAL A 134 -18.94 -0.58 -14.87
CA VAL A 134 -20.27 -1.15 -14.61
C VAL A 134 -20.45 -1.38 -13.11
N PHE A 135 -21.31 -0.62 -12.44
CA PHE A 135 -21.58 -0.85 -11.02
C PHE A 135 -22.28 -2.20 -10.78
N HIS A 136 -21.83 -2.95 -9.78
CA HIS A 136 -22.40 -4.24 -9.42
C HIS A 136 -22.11 -4.53 -7.92
N PRO A 137 -23.03 -5.16 -7.16
CA PRO A 137 -22.83 -5.45 -5.74
C PRO A 137 -21.65 -6.41 -5.46
N SER A 138 -21.31 -7.31 -6.37
CA SER A 138 -20.15 -8.21 -6.20
C SER A 138 -18.87 -7.43 -5.93
N PRO A 139 -18.16 -7.71 -4.82
CA PRO A 139 -17.01 -6.93 -4.40
C PRO A 139 -15.84 -7.10 -5.38
N THR A 140 -15.18 -5.98 -5.68
CA THR A 140 -13.89 -5.94 -6.38
C THR A 140 -12.88 -5.26 -5.48
N VAL A 141 -11.88 -6.00 -5.02
CA VAL A 141 -10.72 -5.44 -4.29
C VAL A 141 -9.85 -4.72 -5.31
N VAL A 142 -9.63 -3.42 -5.09
CA VAL A 142 -8.88 -2.55 -6.01
C VAL A 142 -7.47 -2.19 -5.50
N ALA A 143 -7.25 -2.36 -4.20
CA ALA A 143 -5.97 -2.27 -3.55
C ALA A 143 -6.01 -3.06 -2.24
N GLN A 144 -4.87 -3.60 -1.80
CA GLN A 144 -4.78 -4.32 -0.54
C GLN A 144 -3.37 -4.26 0.04
N LEU A 145 -3.28 -4.06 1.35
CA LEU A 145 -2.10 -4.38 2.14
C LEU A 145 -2.33 -5.80 2.64
N HIS A 146 -1.87 -6.77 1.84
CA HIS A 146 -2.06 -8.19 2.08
C HIS A 146 -1.07 -8.68 3.14
N THR A 147 -1.35 -9.82 3.76
CA THR A 147 -0.41 -10.49 4.68
C THR A 147 0.08 -11.81 4.11
N SER A 148 1.33 -12.21 4.39
CA SER A 148 1.74 -13.59 4.10
C SER A 148 0.97 -14.53 5.02
N GLN A 149 0.44 -15.62 4.46
CA GLN A 149 -0.41 -16.54 5.20
C GLN A 149 0.45 -17.69 5.76
N LYS A 150 0.10 -18.19 6.95
CA LYS A 150 0.60 -19.46 7.47
C LYS A 150 -0.30 -20.59 6.95
N THR A 151 -0.99 -21.32 7.83
CA THR A 151 -1.94 -22.37 7.45
C THR A 151 -3.35 -21.80 7.21
N LEU A 152 -3.74 -20.76 7.96
CA LEU A 152 -5.04 -20.12 7.80
C LEU A 152 -5.04 -19.09 6.66
N SER A 153 -5.99 -19.22 5.74
CA SER A 153 -6.31 -18.16 4.78
C SER A 153 -7.15 -17.07 5.45
N VAL A 154 -6.65 -15.84 5.43
CA VAL A 154 -7.26 -14.67 6.06
C VAL A 154 -7.43 -13.53 5.06
N PRO A 155 -8.45 -12.66 5.24
CA PRO A 155 -8.57 -11.45 4.44
C PRO A 155 -7.40 -10.49 4.70
N PRO A 156 -7.07 -9.59 3.75
CA PRO A 156 -6.01 -8.61 3.92
C PRO A 156 -6.21 -7.71 5.15
N PRO A 157 -5.15 -7.38 5.90
CA PRO A 157 -5.22 -6.39 6.98
C PRO A 157 -5.86 -5.06 6.59
N VAL A 158 -5.60 -4.59 5.37
CA VAL A 158 -6.26 -3.42 4.78
C VAL A 158 -6.62 -3.75 3.34
N SER A 159 -7.85 -3.44 2.94
CA SER A 159 -8.27 -3.53 1.54
C SER A 159 -9.17 -2.35 1.16
N VAL A 160 -9.09 -1.94 -0.11
CA VAL A 160 -10.01 -0.98 -0.71
C VAL A 160 -10.91 -1.76 -1.66
N VAL A 161 -12.22 -1.65 -1.48
CA VAL A 161 -13.21 -2.50 -2.12
C VAL A 161 -14.27 -1.65 -2.81
N ALA A 162 -14.46 -1.85 -4.10
CA ALA A 162 -15.61 -1.34 -4.83
C ALA A 162 -16.75 -2.37 -4.75
N SER A 163 -17.91 -1.96 -4.25
CA SER A 163 -19.11 -2.81 -4.20
C SER A 163 -20.36 -1.95 -4.38
N GLY A 164 -21.20 -2.32 -5.35
CA GLY A 164 -22.31 -1.49 -5.77
C GLY A 164 -21.80 -0.14 -6.26
N THR A 165 -22.32 0.95 -5.70
CA THR A 165 -21.85 2.32 -5.95
C THR A 165 -20.80 2.80 -4.96
N ASP A 166 -20.41 1.97 -3.99
CA ASP A 166 -19.63 2.39 -2.84
C ASP A 166 -18.17 2.02 -3.00
N LEU A 167 -17.31 2.92 -2.54
CA LEU A 167 -15.90 2.65 -2.27
C LEU A 167 -15.74 2.48 -0.77
N ASN A 168 -15.26 1.32 -0.35
CA ASN A 168 -15.07 0.97 1.06
C ASN A 168 -13.59 0.75 1.33
N MET A 169 -13.17 1.00 2.57
CA MET A 169 -11.91 0.51 3.12
C MET A 169 -12.23 -0.46 4.25
N GLU A 170 -11.71 -1.66 4.15
CA GLU A 170 -11.92 -2.72 5.13
C GLU A 170 -10.62 -3.04 5.84
N PHE A 171 -10.70 -3.16 7.17
CA PHE A 171 -9.60 -3.51 8.04
C PHE A 171 -9.89 -4.86 8.69
N HIS A 172 -8.92 -5.76 8.67
CA HIS A 172 -9.06 -7.07 9.26
C HIS A 172 -7.86 -7.40 10.15
N TYR A 173 -8.12 -8.09 11.26
CA TYR A 173 -7.07 -8.33 12.25
C TYR A 173 -7.40 -9.52 13.14
N ASN A 174 -6.37 -10.19 13.64
CA ASN A 174 -6.53 -11.25 14.63
C ASN A 174 -5.23 -11.42 15.42
N TYR A 175 -5.32 -11.31 16.75
CA TYR A 175 -4.17 -11.51 17.63
C TYR A 175 -3.86 -12.99 17.90
N ARG A 176 -4.78 -13.89 17.54
CA ARG A 176 -4.65 -15.34 17.75
C ARG A 176 -3.68 -15.95 16.73
N ASN A 177 -3.18 -17.14 17.06
CA ASN A 177 -2.23 -17.85 16.21
C ASN A 177 -2.87 -18.30 14.88
N THR A 178 -2.23 -17.97 13.76
CA THR A 178 -2.67 -18.30 12.40
C THR A 178 -2.11 -19.62 11.86
N ASP A 179 -1.31 -20.36 12.64
CA ASP A 179 -0.85 -21.70 12.28
C ASP A 179 -1.88 -22.81 12.59
N GLY A 180 -3.01 -22.47 13.21
CA GLY A 180 -4.08 -23.42 13.52
C GLY A 180 -3.82 -24.26 14.78
N THR A 181 -2.74 -23.98 15.51
CA THR A 181 -2.38 -24.68 16.75
C THR A 181 -2.80 -23.93 18.00
N GLY A 182 -2.82 -24.62 19.14
CA GLY A 182 -3.17 -24.07 20.45
C GLY A 182 -4.66 -24.17 20.79
N THR A 183 -5.03 -23.65 21.96
CA THR A 183 -6.40 -23.78 22.51
C THR A 183 -7.41 -22.79 21.95
N ASN A 184 -6.94 -21.73 21.26
CA ASN A 184 -7.79 -20.70 20.66
C ASN A 184 -7.12 -20.12 19.39
N PRO A 185 -7.00 -20.91 18.31
CA PRO A 185 -6.39 -20.44 17.08
C PRO A 185 -7.25 -19.38 16.39
N ALA A 186 -6.63 -18.62 15.49
CA ALA A 186 -7.35 -17.76 14.58
C ALA A 186 -8.25 -18.62 13.66
N THR A 187 -9.44 -18.11 13.39
CA THR A 187 -10.37 -18.65 12.40
C THR A 187 -10.98 -17.49 11.64
N ARG A 188 -11.62 -17.80 10.51
CA ARG A 188 -12.38 -16.78 9.78
C ARG A 188 -13.50 -16.18 10.63
N ALA A 189 -14.17 -16.98 11.45
CA ALA A 189 -15.28 -16.55 12.29
C ALA A 189 -14.84 -15.64 13.46
N ASN A 190 -13.61 -15.79 13.96
CA ASN A 190 -13.09 -14.97 15.06
C ASN A 190 -12.11 -13.87 14.62
N THR A 191 -12.01 -13.61 13.31
CA THR A 191 -11.25 -12.51 12.73
C THR A 191 -12.06 -11.22 12.84
N GLY A 192 -11.47 -10.19 13.42
CA GLY A 192 -12.09 -8.88 13.54
C GLY A 192 -12.17 -8.19 12.18
N GLN A 193 -13.23 -7.43 11.97
CA GLN A 193 -13.44 -6.63 10.78
C GLN A 193 -13.95 -5.24 11.17
N GLN A 194 -13.38 -4.21 10.55
CA GLN A 194 -13.92 -2.86 10.53
C GLN A 194 -14.11 -2.44 9.08
N LEU A 195 -15.33 -2.03 8.72
CA LEU A 195 -15.64 -1.48 7.41
C LEU A 195 -15.84 0.03 7.53
N VAL A 196 -15.23 0.78 6.63
CA VAL A 196 -15.41 2.24 6.50
C VAL A 196 -15.89 2.53 5.08
N ARG A 197 -17.10 3.08 4.95
CA ARG A 197 -17.58 3.59 3.66
C ARG A 197 -16.88 4.91 3.37
N LEU A 198 -16.02 4.93 2.35
CA LEU A 198 -15.20 6.10 2.03
C LEU A 198 -15.98 7.13 1.22
N ALA A 199 -16.67 6.69 0.16
CA ALA A 199 -17.38 7.55 -0.78
C ALA A 199 -18.35 6.75 -1.65
N LYS A 200 -19.23 7.47 -2.35
CA LYS A 200 -19.80 7.00 -3.62
C LYS A 200 -18.74 7.10 -4.72
N ILE A 201 -18.63 6.07 -5.55
CA ILE A 201 -17.69 6.05 -6.67
C ILE A 201 -18.17 7.03 -7.73
N GLN A 202 -17.28 7.95 -8.09
CA GLN A 202 -17.36 8.85 -9.23
C GLN A 202 -16.37 8.32 -10.27
N THR A 203 -16.86 7.97 -11.45
CA THR A 203 -16.02 7.53 -12.55
C THR A 203 -15.17 8.67 -13.10
N ASN A 204 -14.07 8.34 -13.75
CA ASN A 204 -13.10 9.26 -14.33
C ASN A 204 -12.49 10.24 -13.29
N LYS A 205 -12.28 9.75 -12.07
CA LYS A 205 -11.70 10.48 -10.93
C LYS A 205 -10.65 9.62 -10.23
N TRP A 206 -9.51 10.23 -9.88
CA TRP A 206 -8.51 9.60 -9.03
C TRP A 206 -8.95 9.59 -7.57
N TYR A 207 -8.78 8.43 -6.94
CA TYR A 207 -8.84 8.23 -5.50
C TYR A 207 -7.43 7.90 -5.03
N CYS A 208 -6.83 8.80 -4.27
CA CYS A 208 -5.45 8.66 -3.79
C CYS A 208 -5.45 8.32 -2.31
N PHE A 209 -4.70 7.28 -1.96
CA PHE A 209 -4.61 6.75 -0.62
C PHE A 209 -3.21 6.93 -0.09
N VAL A 210 -3.14 7.32 1.18
CA VAL A 210 -1.94 7.17 2.00
C VAL A 210 -2.31 6.33 3.20
N VAL A 211 -1.47 5.38 3.58
CA VAL A 211 -1.64 4.57 4.79
C VAL A 211 -0.34 4.58 5.54
N ARG A 212 -0.37 5.02 6.79
CA ARG A 212 0.69 4.81 7.78
C ARG A 212 0.24 3.67 8.68
N ALA A 213 0.93 2.55 8.64
CA ALA A 213 0.65 1.42 9.50
C ALA A 213 1.86 1.18 10.41
N ASP A 214 1.62 1.11 11.70
CA ASP A 214 2.52 0.48 12.66
C ASP A 214 1.99 -0.93 12.89
N TRP A 215 2.51 -1.89 12.15
CA TRP A 215 1.96 -3.24 12.11
C TRP A 215 2.21 -3.97 13.43
N SER A 216 1.17 -4.51 14.02
CA SER A 216 1.29 -5.51 15.08
C SER A 216 0.03 -6.34 15.18
N TYR A 217 0.18 -7.64 15.40
CA TYR A 217 -0.91 -8.52 15.80
C TYR A 217 -1.08 -8.54 17.33
N LYS A 218 -0.17 -7.94 18.08
CA LYS A 218 -0.18 -7.93 19.54
C LYS A 218 -1.15 -6.85 20.05
N PRO A 219 -2.04 -7.18 20.99
CA PRO A 219 -2.94 -6.20 21.59
C PRO A 219 -2.17 -5.01 22.16
N GLY A 220 -2.67 -3.79 21.93
CA GLY A 220 -2.09 -2.57 22.49
C GLY A 220 -0.94 -1.94 21.71
N LEU A 221 -0.37 -2.59 20.69
CA LEU A 221 0.90 -2.14 20.08
C LEU A 221 0.80 -1.54 18.68
N GLY A 222 -0.23 -1.86 17.89
CA GLY A 222 -0.35 -1.37 16.53
C GLY A 222 -1.08 -0.03 16.41
N SER A 223 -0.96 0.60 15.24
CA SER A 223 -1.74 1.77 14.85
C SER A 223 -1.92 1.82 13.34
N VAL A 224 -3.05 2.33 12.86
CA VAL A 224 -3.24 2.62 11.44
C VAL A 224 -3.80 4.03 11.32
N LYS A 225 -3.25 4.80 10.40
CA LYS A 225 -3.88 6.03 9.91
C LYS A 225 -3.95 5.97 8.40
N ALA A 226 -5.16 6.10 7.87
CA ALA A 226 -5.43 6.06 6.44
C ALA A 226 -6.06 7.36 5.99
N TRP A 227 -5.62 7.85 4.85
CA TRP A 227 -6.14 9.04 4.19
C TRP A 227 -6.69 8.66 2.82
N MET A 228 -7.75 9.33 2.42
CA MET A 228 -8.25 9.32 1.04
C MET A 228 -8.40 10.76 0.57
N ASN A 229 -7.76 11.11 -0.54
CA ASN A 229 -7.77 12.46 -1.10
C ASN A 229 -7.48 13.52 -0.02
N GLY A 230 -6.38 13.35 0.71
CA GLY A 230 -5.93 14.31 1.73
C GLY A 230 -6.66 14.28 3.06
N ASN A 231 -7.89 13.76 3.10
CA ASN A 231 -8.68 13.68 4.31
C ASN A 231 -8.39 12.40 5.07
N VAL A 232 -8.33 12.48 6.41
CA VAL A 232 -8.28 11.28 7.26
C VAL A 232 -9.56 10.49 7.05
N ALA A 233 -9.43 9.25 6.61
CA ALA A 233 -10.53 8.32 6.41
C ALA A 233 -10.70 7.36 7.59
N TYR A 234 -9.60 7.00 8.24
CA TYR A 234 -9.60 6.09 9.38
C TYR A 234 -8.36 6.31 10.24
N GLU A 235 -8.50 6.18 11.56
CA GLU A 235 -7.40 6.24 12.50
C GLU A 235 -7.66 5.33 13.70
N THR A 236 -6.66 4.52 14.06
CA THR A 236 -6.60 3.76 15.31
C THR A 236 -5.24 3.90 15.97
N LYS A 237 -5.23 3.79 17.30
CA LYS A 237 -4.03 3.80 18.14
C LYS A 237 -4.13 2.69 19.17
N ASN A 238 -2.99 2.14 19.58
CA ASN A 238 -2.87 1.10 20.61
C ASN A 238 -3.78 -0.12 20.33
N ALA A 239 -3.84 -0.55 19.07
CA ALA A 239 -4.70 -1.63 18.61
C ALA A 239 -3.92 -2.60 17.73
N PHE A 240 -4.19 -3.90 17.85
CA PHE A 240 -3.69 -4.85 16.86
C PHE A 240 -4.40 -4.62 15.53
N ASN A 241 -3.64 -4.64 14.44
CA ASN A 241 -4.08 -4.23 13.10
C ASN A 241 -3.59 -5.16 12.00
N ALA A 242 -3.05 -6.31 12.38
CA ALA A 242 -2.48 -7.30 11.49
C ALA A 242 -2.73 -8.71 12.04
N TYR A 243 -2.05 -9.69 11.45
CA TYR A 243 -2.04 -11.07 11.86
C TYR A 243 -0.63 -11.50 12.23
N GLN A 244 -0.51 -12.57 13.01
CA GLN A 244 0.74 -13.30 13.06
C GLN A 244 1.02 -13.87 11.66
N THR A 245 2.20 -13.61 11.12
CA THR A 245 2.55 -13.85 9.71
C THR A 245 3.95 -14.46 9.60
N TRP A 246 4.30 -15.09 8.47
CA TRP A 246 5.62 -15.70 8.27
C TRP A 246 6.64 -14.70 7.71
N LEU A 247 6.30 -14.01 6.62
CA LEU A 247 7.17 -13.04 5.94
C LEU A 247 6.80 -11.60 6.28
N GLY A 248 5.50 -11.28 6.40
CA GLY A 248 5.03 -9.92 6.66
C GLY A 248 3.85 -9.49 5.81
N ASN A 249 3.44 -8.24 6.02
CA ASN A 249 2.46 -7.53 5.23
C ASN A 249 3.10 -6.88 4.01
N TYR A 250 2.42 -6.90 2.87
CA TYR A 250 2.92 -6.46 1.57
C TYR A 250 1.79 -5.87 0.70
N PRO A 251 2.05 -4.80 -0.07
CA PRO A 251 1.02 -4.10 -0.81
C PRO A 251 0.77 -4.71 -2.20
N LYS A 252 -0.49 -4.62 -2.65
CA LYS A 252 -0.95 -4.92 -4.00
C LYS A 252 -1.94 -3.88 -4.50
N VAL A 253 -1.97 -3.69 -5.81
CA VAL A 253 -2.99 -2.90 -6.53
C VAL A 253 -3.39 -3.61 -7.81
N GLY A 254 -4.61 -3.37 -8.28
CA GLY A 254 -5.17 -4.00 -9.47
C GLY A 254 -6.62 -4.35 -9.28
N ALA A 255 -7.13 -5.38 -9.95
CA ALA A 255 -8.48 -5.91 -9.71
C ALA A 255 -8.41 -7.33 -9.19
N TYR A 256 -9.05 -7.59 -8.07
CA TYR A 256 -9.27 -8.93 -7.55
C TYR A 256 -10.72 -9.15 -7.15
N LEU A 257 -11.30 -10.22 -7.68
CA LEU A 257 -12.65 -10.68 -7.37
C LEU A 257 -12.53 -12.06 -6.69
N PRO A 258 -12.67 -12.14 -5.35
CA PRO A 258 -12.49 -13.38 -4.60
C PRO A 258 -13.60 -14.41 -4.81
N GLY A 259 -14.74 -14.00 -5.37
CA GLY A 259 -15.88 -14.86 -5.69
C GLY A 259 -16.17 -14.90 -7.19
N THR A 260 -17.40 -15.28 -7.55
CA THR A 260 -17.84 -15.28 -8.93
C THR A 260 -17.88 -13.86 -9.50
N MET A 261 -17.20 -13.68 -10.64
CA MET A 261 -17.22 -12.44 -11.39
C MET A 261 -18.56 -12.31 -12.14
N ALA A 262 -19.46 -11.50 -11.59
CA ALA A 262 -20.82 -11.32 -12.09
C ALA A 262 -20.96 -10.29 -13.25
N VAL A 263 -19.83 -9.74 -13.71
CA VAL A 263 -19.79 -8.84 -14.87
C VAL A 263 -18.80 -9.39 -15.91
N PRO A 264 -19.00 -9.17 -17.22
CA PRO A 264 -18.12 -9.74 -18.25
C PRO A 264 -16.66 -9.30 -18.12
N SER A 265 -16.45 -8.04 -17.73
CA SER A 265 -15.11 -7.47 -17.53
C SER A 265 -15.10 -6.39 -16.46
N ARG A 266 -13.91 -6.18 -15.89
CA ARG A 266 -13.56 -5.07 -15.00
C ARG A 266 -12.30 -4.43 -15.56
N THR A 267 -12.35 -3.12 -15.76
CA THR A 267 -11.17 -2.32 -16.09
C THR A 267 -11.00 -1.22 -15.05
N LEU A 268 -9.78 -1.04 -14.56
CA LEU A 268 -9.42 0.07 -13.67
C LEU A 268 -8.01 0.54 -13.98
N TYR A 269 -7.72 1.76 -13.55
CA TYR A 269 -6.40 2.36 -13.64
C TYR A 269 -5.84 2.51 -12.23
N THR A 270 -4.56 2.24 -12.06
CA THR A 270 -3.84 2.57 -10.84
C THR A 270 -2.60 3.36 -11.17
N ASP A 271 -2.20 4.24 -10.25
CA ASP A 271 -0.79 4.61 -10.20
C ASP A 271 0.02 3.44 -9.60
N PHE A 272 1.32 3.62 -9.46
CA PHE A 272 2.21 2.66 -8.83
C PHE A 272 2.00 2.60 -7.32
N ILE A 273 2.58 1.56 -6.71
CA ILE A 273 2.67 1.46 -5.25
C ILE A 273 3.93 2.20 -4.82
N TYR A 274 3.80 3.11 -3.88
CA TYR A 274 4.93 3.81 -3.26
C TYR A 274 5.01 3.43 -1.79
N THR A 275 6.22 3.18 -1.29
CA THR A 275 6.44 2.84 0.13
C THR A 275 7.40 3.82 0.78
N GLY A 276 7.21 4.09 2.05
CA GLY A 276 8.04 4.97 2.86
C GLY A 276 8.46 4.34 4.19
N GLY A 277 9.57 4.82 4.73
CA GLY A 277 10.13 4.37 6.02
C GLY A 277 9.67 5.21 7.21
N ALA A 278 10.33 5.02 8.36
CA ALA A 278 9.98 5.69 9.62
C ALA A 278 10.03 7.23 9.55
N THR A 279 10.88 7.78 8.67
CA THR A 279 11.03 9.23 8.50
C THR A 279 10.05 9.83 7.50
N SER A 280 9.34 9.02 6.70
CA SER A 280 8.38 9.51 5.69
C SER A 280 7.24 10.31 6.32
N THR A 281 6.75 11.29 5.57
CA THR A 281 5.61 12.13 5.98
C THR A 281 4.41 11.94 5.06
N PHE A 282 3.23 12.34 5.54
CA PHE A 282 2.01 12.34 4.75
C PHE A 282 2.16 13.16 3.45
N ASP A 283 2.74 14.36 3.54
CA ASP A 283 2.91 15.25 2.37
C ASP A 283 3.77 14.62 1.29
N GLN A 284 4.87 13.96 1.68
CA GLN A 284 5.72 13.26 0.73
C GLN A 284 5.01 12.10 0.05
N MET A 285 4.31 11.27 0.84
CA MET A 285 3.59 10.12 0.31
C MET A 285 2.46 10.56 -0.64
N THR A 286 1.77 11.65 -0.31
CA THR A 286 0.70 12.23 -1.13
C THR A 286 1.25 12.85 -2.42
N ALA A 287 2.38 13.55 -2.36
CA ALA A 287 3.03 14.16 -3.53
C ALA A 287 3.44 13.13 -4.60
N LEU A 288 3.60 11.86 -4.23
CA LEU A 288 3.88 10.77 -5.17
C LEU A 288 2.65 10.38 -5.99
N THR A 289 1.44 10.67 -5.53
CA THR A 289 0.18 10.24 -6.17
C THR A 289 -0.30 11.23 -7.25
N PRO A 290 -1.23 10.84 -8.14
CA PRO A 290 -1.80 11.73 -9.15
C PRO A 290 -2.67 12.86 -8.57
N CYS A 291 -3.11 12.76 -7.30
CA CYS A 291 -3.90 13.82 -6.67
C CYS A 291 -3.05 15.02 -6.22
N GLY A 292 -1.74 14.83 -6.04
CA GLY A 292 -0.82 15.86 -5.55
C GLY A 292 -1.24 16.49 -4.21
N ALA A 293 -0.57 17.59 -3.82
CA ALA A 293 -0.96 18.41 -2.67
C ALA A 293 -2.13 19.36 -2.98
N THR A 294 -2.53 19.48 -4.25
CA THR A 294 -3.68 20.28 -4.69
C THR A 294 -4.97 19.49 -4.46
N ILE A 295 -5.37 19.36 -3.20
CA ILE A 295 -6.63 18.72 -2.87
C ILE A 295 -7.61 19.78 -2.36
N SER A 296 -8.63 20.05 -3.18
CA SER A 296 -9.85 20.68 -2.70
C SER A 296 -10.54 19.68 -1.77
N PRO A 297 -10.94 20.07 -0.54
CA PRO A 297 -11.49 19.14 0.44
C PRO A 297 -12.67 18.36 -0.17
N THR A 298 -12.52 17.05 -0.26
CA THR A 298 -13.68 16.17 -0.52
C THR A 298 -14.61 16.27 0.70
N PRO A 299 -15.94 16.21 0.53
CA PRO A 299 -16.86 16.15 1.67
C PRO A 299 -16.40 15.09 2.70
N PRO A 300 -16.62 15.34 4.00
CA PRO A 300 -16.19 14.42 5.05
C PRO A 300 -16.71 13.01 4.75
N VAL A 301 -15.87 12.02 5.05
CA VAL A 301 -16.21 10.61 4.97
C VAL A 301 -17.57 10.40 5.65
N ILE A 302 -18.50 9.77 4.93
CA ILE A 302 -19.82 9.44 5.47
C ILE A 302 -19.58 8.42 6.58
N LYS A 303 -19.65 8.88 7.83
CA LYS A 303 -19.59 8.02 9.01
C LYS A 303 -20.80 7.10 9.06
#